data_AF-A0A4Q2CZG2-F1
#
_entry.id   AF-A0A4Q2CZG2-F1
#
_cell.length_a   1.000
_cell.length_b   1.000
_cell.length_c   1.000
_cell.angle_alpha   90.00
_cell.angle_beta   90.00
_cell.angle_gamma   90.00
#
_symmetry.space_group_name_H-M   'P 1'
#
loop_
_entity.id
_entity.type
_entity.pdbx_description
1 polymer ?
#
loop_
_entity_poly.entity_id
_entity_poly.type
_entity_poly.pdbx_seq_one_letter_code
_entity_poly.pdbx_strand_id
1 'polypeptide(L)'
;MFADTIDAHIMGGYKFLMQSCMLHRVGLLPPNNSEQVAFAYTIFRRDDDFGRKQADDFKRAFSTTVDIEFLGVWDTVGSVGFRPEKPPFSTSARFIKTYRHAMSLDERRAKFQANPWNKHLSLPEVDTNIEEVCLAGCHSDVGGGSVRNEVRHSLARIPLRWMVREIFKANAGIRFLPNRLYAIGLNPSTIYPDIVDRPGPLPVGEHEIREPCRKELPFRPSIFGPKYPTAWDSEPRKTGPAAMLDSEEHEELKDALSPIYDRMSIRKWWWILEYIPLPLRRIRNGQSTIRLGFNLGKPRLVESQNLHRSVKMRMEAKHKYGKYKPKAEFRGKQTYVD
;
A
#
# COMPACT_ATOMS: atom_id res chain seq x y z
N MET A 1 5.07 10.99 21.19
CA MET A 1 6.01 11.35 20.11
C MET A 1 6.02 10.34 18.96
N PHE A 2 4.84 9.83 18.52
CA PHE A 2 4.77 8.85 17.42
C PHE A 2 3.75 9.19 16.32
N ALA A 3 3.13 10.39 16.37
CA ALA A 3 2.08 10.79 15.43
C ALA A 3 2.46 11.97 14.50
N ASP A 4 3.65 12.57 14.66
CA ASP A 4 4.00 13.80 13.91
C ASP A 4 4.66 13.55 12.55
N THR A 5 4.96 12.30 12.20
CA THR A 5 5.54 11.94 10.90
C THR A 5 4.92 10.65 10.38
N ILE A 6 3.64 10.70 10.00
CA ILE A 6 3.07 9.72 9.06
C ILE A 6 3.47 10.18 7.65
N ASP A 7 4.78 10.18 7.38
CA ASP A 7 5.27 10.19 6.01
C ASP A 7 5.06 8.78 5.46
N ALA A 8 4.10 8.64 4.55
CA ALA A 8 3.85 7.43 3.78
C ALA A 8 5.03 7.14 2.84
N HIS A 9 6.17 6.74 3.41
CA HIS A 9 7.26 6.13 2.65
C HIS A 9 6.89 4.68 2.38
N ILE A 10 7.01 4.28 1.11
CA ILE A 10 6.48 3.06 0.49
C ILE A 10 7.15 1.75 0.98
N MET A 11 8.12 1.87 1.90
CA MET A 11 8.56 0.76 2.75
C MET A 11 7.71 0.57 4.02
N GLY A 12 6.59 1.30 4.13
CA GLY A 12 5.83 1.51 5.37
C GLY A 12 4.89 0.36 5.74
N GLY A 13 4.31 -0.37 4.79
CA GLY A 13 3.25 -1.35 5.09
C GLY A 13 3.63 -2.40 6.14
N TYR A 14 4.82 -3.00 6.01
CA TYR A 14 5.33 -3.97 6.99
C TYR A 14 5.67 -3.33 8.34
N LYS A 15 6.21 -2.11 8.33
CA LYS A 15 6.51 -1.36 9.56
C LYS A 15 5.23 -1.01 10.32
N PHE A 16 4.19 -0.57 9.63
CA PHE A 16 2.89 -0.27 10.24
C PHE A 16 2.22 -1.53 10.76
N LEU A 17 2.33 -2.66 10.06
CA LEU A 17 1.86 -3.95 10.57
C LEU A 17 2.61 -4.34 11.85
N MET A 18 3.94 -4.24 11.88
CA MET A 18 4.74 -4.53 13.06
C MET A 18 4.42 -3.58 14.23
N GLN A 19 4.24 -2.29 13.96
CA GLN A 19 3.80 -1.31 14.97
C GLN A 19 2.41 -1.65 15.52
N SER A 20 1.49 -2.06 14.64
CA SER A 20 0.15 -2.49 15.02
C SER A 20 0.20 -3.72 15.94
N CYS A 21 1.01 -4.72 15.59
CA CYS A 21 1.27 -5.88 16.44
C CYS A 21 1.89 -5.48 17.80
N MET A 22 2.82 -4.53 17.81
CA MET A 22 3.43 -4.04 19.04
C MET A 22 2.41 -3.32 19.93
N LEU A 23 1.61 -2.40 19.37
CA LEU A 23 0.53 -1.71 20.09
C LEU A 23 -0.47 -2.70 20.70
N HIS A 24 -0.85 -3.72 19.96
CA HIS A 24 -1.72 -4.76 20.47
C HIS A 24 -1.07 -5.50 21.66
N ARG A 25 0.20 -5.88 21.51
CA ARG A 25 0.90 -6.74 22.46
C ARG A 25 1.29 -6.05 23.74
N VAL A 26 1.92 -4.88 23.65
CA VAL A 26 2.50 -4.15 24.79
C VAL A 26 1.76 -2.87 25.13
N GLY A 27 0.79 -2.46 24.30
CA GLY A 27 0.01 -1.22 24.50
C GLY A 27 0.73 0.05 24.07
N LEU A 28 0.02 1.17 24.16
CA LEU A 28 0.56 2.50 23.90
C LEU A 28 1.20 3.07 25.18
N LEU A 29 2.49 3.38 25.12
CA LEU A 29 3.23 4.02 26.21
C LEU A 29 2.91 5.53 26.30
N PRO A 30 2.82 6.09 27.52
CA PRO A 30 2.70 7.53 27.72
C PRO A 30 3.85 8.32 27.08
N PRO A 31 3.64 9.59 26.67
CA PRO A 31 4.60 10.37 25.89
C PRO A 31 6.01 10.51 26.49
N ASN A 32 6.13 10.45 27.82
CA ASN A 32 7.38 10.68 28.55
C ASN A 32 8.02 9.39 29.09
N ASN A 33 7.57 8.22 28.62
CA ASN A 33 8.05 6.93 29.11
C ASN A 33 9.00 6.24 28.11
N SER A 34 9.97 6.99 27.58
CA SER A 34 10.91 6.51 26.55
C SER A 34 11.80 5.37 27.03
N GLU A 35 12.18 5.36 28.32
CA GLU A 35 13.03 4.32 28.91
C GLU A 35 12.40 2.93 28.82
N GLN A 36 11.07 2.85 28.83
CA GLN A 36 10.34 1.58 28.74
C GLN A 36 10.25 1.04 27.30
N VAL A 37 10.62 1.82 26.29
CA VAL A 37 10.53 1.40 24.87
C VAL A 37 11.45 0.20 24.61
N ALA A 38 12.66 0.20 25.17
CA ALA A 38 13.61 -0.91 25.00
C ALA A 38 13.09 -2.21 25.65
N PHE A 39 12.49 -2.11 26.83
CA PHE A 39 11.85 -3.24 27.52
C PHE A 39 10.64 -3.74 26.75
N ALA A 40 9.75 -2.84 26.32
CA ALA A 40 8.58 -3.14 25.52
C ALA A 40 8.96 -3.89 24.23
N TYR A 41 10.01 -3.46 23.54
CA TYR A 41 10.51 -4.15 22.34
C TYR A 41 11.07 -5.54 22.65
N THR A 42 11.81 -5.68 23.76
CA THR A 42 12.37 -6.98 24.19
C THR A 42 11.25 -7.98 24.51
N ILE A 43 10.21 -7.52 25.20
CA ILE A 43 9.01 -8.31 25.52
C ILE A 43 8.26 -8.68 24.23
N PHE A 44 8.07 -7.72 23.32
CA PHE A 44 7.40 -7.93 22.03
C PHE A 44 8.07 -9.00 21.16
N ARG A 45 9.40 -9.10 21.20
CA ARG A 45 10.15 -10.10 20.41
C ARG A 45 10.00 -11.55 20.91
N ARG A 46 9.46 -11.77 22.12
CA ARG A 46 9.25 -13.12 22.68
C ARG A 46 7.86 -13.66 22.34
N ASP A 47 7.81 -14.90 21.83
CA ASP A 47 6.59 -15.60 21.37
C ASP A 47 6.27 -16.87 22.18
N ASP A 48 6.81 -17.00 23.37
CA ASP A 48 6.50 -18.07 24.31
C ASP A 48 5.33 -17.67 25.25
N ASP A 49 4.73 -18.66 25.93
CA ASP A 49 3.65 -18.42 26.90
C ASP A 49 4.08 -17.47 28.03
N PHE A 50 5.36 -17.54 28.41
CA PHE A 50 5.92 -16.63 29.39
C PHE A 50 6.00 -15.19 28.88
N GLY A 51 6.50 -14.98 27.66
CA GLY A 51 6.46 -13.69 26.98
C GLY A 51 5.02 -13.18 26.84
N ARG A 52 4.05 -14.07 26.58
CA ARG A 52 2.61 -13.77 26.60
C ARG A 52 2.16 -13.09 27.87
N LYS A 53 2.35 -13.76 28.99
CA LYS A 53 2.02 -13.25 30.31
C LYS A 53 2.77 -11.95 30.64
N GLN A 54 4.08 -11.88 30.37
CA GLN A 54 4.87 -10.68 30.63
C GLN A 54 4.36 -9.46 29.88
N ALA A 55 3.96 -9.61 28.62
CA ALA A 55 3.42 -8.48 27.85
C ALA A 55 2.06 -8.03 28.40
N ASP A 56 1.22 -8.95 28.86
CA ASP A 56 -0.08 -8.61 29.44
C ASP A 56 0.10 -7.85 30.77
N ASP A 57 1.04 -8.29 31.61
CA ASP A 57 1.40 -7.62 32.86
C ASP A 57 2.03 -6.24 32.58
N PHE A 58 2.95 -6.16 31.61
CA PHE A 58 3.57 -4.91 31.17
C PHE A 58 2.52 -3.92 30.65
N LYS A 59 1.62 -4.39 29.78
CA LYS A 59 0.56 -3.57 29.19
C LYS A 59 -0.37 -3.02 30.26
N ARG A 60 -0.72 -3.84 31.27
CA ARG A 60 -1.55 -3.42 32.41
C ARG A 60 -0.87 -2.38 33.29
N ALA A 61 0.44 -2.48 33.48
CA ALA A 61 1.19 -1.61 34.39
C ALA A 61 1.63 -0.28 33.75
N PHE A 62 2.05 -0.30 32.49
CA PHE A 62 2.77 0.82 31.88
C PHE A 62 2.10 1.43 30.65
N SER A 63 1.06 0.81 30.13
CA SER A 63 0.50 1.16 28.83
C SER A 63 -1.02 1.34 28.86
N THR A 64 -1.52 1.97 27.80
CA THR A 64 -2.95 2.02 27.50
C THR A 64 -3.30 0.99 26.43
N THR A 65 -4.41 0.27 26.61
CA THR A 65 -4.95 -0.60 25.57
C THR A 65 -5.54 0.25 24.45
N VAL A 66 -5.12 -0.02 23.21
CA VAL A 66 -5.59 0.67 22.02
C VAL A 66 -6.12 -0.37 21.04
N ASP A 67 -7.31 -0.11 20.53
CA ASP A 67 -7.92 -0.87 19.44
C ASP A 67 -7.67 -0.13 18.12
N ILE A 68 -7.38 -0.88 17.06
CA ILE A 68 -7.10 -0.30 15.74
C ILE A 68 -8.37 -0.36 14.90
N GLU A 69 -9.02 0.79 14.76
CA GLU A 69 -10.26 0.90 13.98
C GLU A 69 -10.02 0.66 12.48
N PHE A 70 -8.91 1.18 11.94
CA PHE A 70 -8.58 1.07 10.52
C PHE A 70 -7.08 0.96 10.29
N LEU A 71 -6.66 -0.04 9.51
CA LEU A 71 -5.31 -0.17 8.99
C LEU A 71 -5.34 -0.25 7.46
N GLY A 72 -4.92 0.84 6.82
CA GLY A 72 -4.71 0.92 5.38
C GLY A 72 -3.25 0.74 5.02
N VAL A 73 -2.95 -0.17 4.09
CA VAL A 73 -1.60 -0.40 3.58
C VAL A 73 -1.54 -0.43 2.05
N TRP A 74 -0.43 0.05 1.51
CA TRP A 74 -0.14 0.02 0.07
C TRP A 74 1.02 -0.93 -0.20
N ASP A 75 0.74 -1.90 -1.06
CA ASP A 75 1.66 -2.88 -1.63
C ASP A 75 2.69 -3.42 -0.63
N THR A 76 2.23 -3.83 0.55
CA THR A 76 3.06 -4.39 1.61
C THR A 76 3.86 -5.58 1.10
N VAL A 77 5.18 -5.44 1.14
CA VAL A 77 6.13 -6.51 0.82
C VAL A 77 6.65 -7.14 2.12
N GLY A 78 6.98 -8.42 2.07
CA GLY A 78 7.68 -9.07 3.18
C GLY A 78 9.04 -8.39 3.44
N SER A 79 9.52 -8.44 4.69
CA SER A 79 10.80 -7.87 5.14
C SER A 79 11.91 -7.93 4.07
N VAL A 80 12.38 -6.75 3.64
CA VAL A 80 13.52 -6.61 2.74
C VAL A 80 14.82 -6.91 3.50
N GLY A 81 15.42 -8.08 3.28
CA GLY A 81 16.68 -8.47 3.92
C GLY A 81 17.12 -9.90 3.55
N PHE A 82 18.38 -10.26 3.85
CA PHE A 82 18.91 -11.63 3.63
C PHE A 82 18.39 -12.65 4.67
N ARG A 83 17.82 -12.16 5.77
CA ARG A 83 17.18 -12.97 6.81
C ARG A 83 15.83 -12.32 7.13
N PRO A 84 14.72 -12.78 6.54
CA PRO A 84 13.40 -12.27 6.91
C PRO A 84 13.10 -12.74 8.33
N GLU A 85 13.37 -11.89 9.31
CA GLU A 85 12.76 -12.03 10.63
C GLU A 85 11.27 -11.79 10.43
N LYS A 86 10.49 -12.87 10.40
CA LYS A 86 9.03 -12.74 10.48
C LYS A 86 8.74 -12.05 11.80
N PRO A 87 7.83 -11.06 11.84
CA PRO A 87 7.38 -10.57 13.13
C PRO A 87 6.77 -11.78 13.84
N PRO A 88 7.12 -12.05 15.10
CA PRO A 88 6.25 -12.89 15.90
C PRO A 88 4.85 -12.25 15.82
N PHE A 89 3.80 -13.05 15.68
CA PHE A 89 2.41 -12.57 15.64
C PHE A 89 1.92 -11.85 14.35
N SER A 90 2.58 -11.99 13.19
CA SER A 90 2.05 -11.41 11.93
C SER A 90 0.73 -12.02 11.44
N THR A 91 0.13 -12.92 12.22
CA THR A 91 -0.85 -13.91 11.79
C THR A 91 -2.14 -13.91 12.59
N SER A 92 -2.36 -12.96 13.49
CA SER A 92 -3.63 -12.87 14.23
C SER A 92 -3.96 -11.43 14.62
N ALA A 93 -4.40 -10.61 13.68
CA ALA A 93 -4.87 -9.26 13.99
C ALA A 93 -6.36 -9.22 14.34
N ARG A 94 -6.70 -9.91 15.43
CA ARG A 94 -8.02 -9.80 16.08
C ARG A 94 -8.29 -8.41 16.65
N PHE A 95 -7.29 -7.53 16.62
CA PHE A 95 -7.35 -6.17 17.18
C PHE A 95 -7.50 -5.09 16.11
N ILE A 96 -7.47 -5.48 14.82
CA ILE A 96 -7.77 -4.59 13.71
C ILE A 96 -9.22 -4.84 13.34
N LYS A 97 -10.04 -3.79 13.35
CA LYS A 97 -11.45 -3.89 12.96
C LYS A 97 -11.62 -3.84 11.44
N THR A 98 -10.95 -2.91 10.78
CA THR A 98 -10.97 -2.77 9.32
C THR A 98 -9.56 -2.79 8.73
N TYR A 99 -9.31 -3.68 7.79
CA TYR A 99 -8.04 -3.79 7.06
C TYR A 99 -8.26 -3.56 5.57
N ARG A 100 -7.44 -2.70 4.97
CA ARG A 100 -7.47 -2.36 3.54
C ARG A 100 -6.09 -2.45 2.94
N HIS A 101 -5.96 -3.21 1.85
CA HIS A 101 -4.68 -3.41 1.18
C HIS A 101 -4.79 -3.16 -0.32
N ALA A 102 -4.15 -2.09 -0.79
CA ALA A 102 -3.98 -1.80 -2.21
C ALA A 102 -2.75 -2.55 -2.75
N MET A 103 -2.92 -3.46 -3.70
CA MET A 103 -1.85 -4.30 -4.24
C MET A 103 -1.49 -3.95 -5.68
N SER A 104 -0.19 -3.93 -6.00
CA SER A 104 0.34 -3.74 -7.36
C SER A 104 0.11 -4.94 -8.29
N LEU A 105 -0.16 -4.71 -9.57
CA LEU A 105 -0.25 -5.80 -10.55
C LEU A 105 1.01 -5.96 -11.40
N ASP A 106 1.84 -4.92 -11.50
CA ASP A 106 2.98 -4.91 -12.44
C ASP A 106 4.36 -4.98 -11.76
N GLU A 107 4.41 -5.12 -10.43
CA GLU A 107 5.65 -5.35 -9.69
C GLU A 107 6.20 -6.77 -9.89
N ARG A 108 7.50 -6.88 -10.18
CA ARG A 108 8.16 -8.15 -10.52
C ARG A 108 9.47 -8.39 -9.78
N ARG A 109 9.98 -7.40 -9.04
CA ARG A 109 11.26 -7.52 -8.35
C ARG A 109 11.19 -8.60 -7.28
N ALA A 110 12.18 -9.48 -7.26
CA ALA A 110 12.22 -10.65 -6.37
C ALA A 110 11.94 -10.35 -4.89
N LYS A 111 12.42 -9.21 -4.39
CA LYS A 111 12.25 -8.76 -3.00
C LYS A 111 10.92 -8.05 -2.72
N PHE A 112 10.08 -7.86 -3.73
CA PHE A 112 8.81 -7.13 -3.64
C PHE A 112 7.60 -8.05 -3.85
N GLN A 113 7.71 -9.29 -3.36
CA GLN A 113 6.57 -10.20 -3.32
C GLN A 113 5.52 -9.66 -2.33
N ALA A 114 4.27 -9.57 -2.77
CA ALA A 114 3.17 -9.14 -1.94
C ALA A 114 2.99 -10.10 -0.76
N ASN A 115 2.72 -9.54 0.42
CA ASN A 115 2.34 -10.31 1.59
C ASN A 115 0.84 -10.13 1.85
N PRO A 116 -0.03 -10.96 1.23
CA PRO A 116 -1.47 -10.87 1.45
C PRO A 116 -1.85 -11.28 2.87
N TRP A 117 -3.05 -10.89 3.28
CA TRP A 117 -3.63 -11.26 4.55
C TRP A 117 -3.79 -12.78 4.68
N ASN A 118 -3.29 -13.35 5.77
CA ASN A 118 -3.42 -14.79 5.99
C ASN A 118 -4.80 -15.15 6.56
N LYS A 119 -5.74 -15.50 5.67
CA LYS A 119 -7.12 -15.91 6.02
C LYS A 119 -7.22 -17.23 6.77
N HIS A 120 -6.19 -18.08 6.74
CA HIS A 120 -6.21 -19.41 7.37
C HIS A 120 -5.82 -19.40 8.85
N LEU A 121 -5.42 -18.25 9.40
CA LEU A 121 -5.02 -18.09 10.80
C LEU A 121 -5.97 -17.20 11.60
N SER A 122 -6.98 -16.62 10.94
CA SER A 122 -8.15 -16.04 11.59
C SER A 122 -9.01 -17.16 12.18
N LEU A 123 -9.06 -17.24 13.52
CA LEU A 123 -10.04 -18.07 14.22
C LEU A 123 -11.45 -17.45 14.07
N PRO A 124 -12.52 -18.26 14.05
CA PRO A 124 -13.88 -17.83 13.71
C PRO A 124 -14.55 -16.78 14.63
N GLU A 125 -13.93 -16.39 15.76
CA GLU A 125 -14.55 -15.52 16.77
C GLU A 125 -14.38 -14.01 16.55
N VAL A 126 -13.50 -13.56 15.64
CA VAL A 126 -13.31 -12.11 15.38
C VAL A 126 -13.37 -11.82 13.89
N ASP A 127 -14.41 -11.10 13.49
CA ASP A 127 -14.68 -10.71 12.10
C ASP A 127 -13.97 -9.39 11.78
N THR A 128 -12.68 -9.45 11.41
CA THR A 128 -11.98 -8.29 10.84
C THR A 128 -12.48 -8.07 9.41
N ASN A 129 -12.99 -6.88 9.12
CA ASN A 129 -13.40 -6.49 7.78
C ASN A 129 -12.16 -6.29 6.89
N ILE A 130 -11.86 -7.27 6.04
CA ILE A 130 -10.66 -7.31 5.19
C ILE A 130 -11.05 -7.09 3.74
N GLU A 131 -10.39 -6.13 3.09
CA GLU A 131 -10.46 -5.97 1.65
C GLU A 131 -9.08 -5.73 1.03
N GLU A 132 -8.76 -6.56 0.03
CA GLU A 132 -7.51 -6.47 -0.71
C GLU A 132 -7.83 -6.23 -2.19
N VAL A 133 -7.46 -5.08 -2.72
CA VAL A 133 -7.80 -4.65 -4.08
C VAL A 133 -6.55 -4.51 -4.91
N CYS A 134 -6.57 -5.10 -6.11
CA CYS A 134 -5.45 -5.06 -7.04
C CYS A 134 -5.57 -3.90 -8.01
N LEU A 135 -4.50 -3.13 -8.17
CA LEU A 135 -4.42 -1.96 -9.04
C LEU A 135 -3.26 -2.05 -10.02
N ALA A 136 -3.42 -1.41 -11.18
CA ALA A 136 -2.39 -1.34 -12.21
C ALA A 136 -1.18 -0.51 -11.76
N GLY A 137 0.00 -0.89 -12.23
CA GLY A 137 1.29 -0.25 -11.91
C GLY A 137 2.18 -1.07 -10.99
N CYS A 138 3.43 -0.65 -10.86
CA CYS A 138 4.43 -1.25 -9.97
C CYS A 138 4.27 -0.76 -8.51
N HIS A 139 5.17 -1.17 -7.62
CA HIS A 139 5.12 -0.84 -6.18
C HIS A 139 4.99 0.68 -5.89
N SER A 140 5.76 1.52 -6.59
CA SER A 140 5.68 2.99 -6.46
C SER A 140 4.50 3.60 -7.22
N ASP A 141 3.90 2.88 -8.17
CA ASP A 141 2.69 3.37 -8.85
C ASP A 141 1.44 3.13 -8.01
N VAL A 142 1.47 2.17 -7.08
CA VAL A 142 0.39 1.96 -6.10
C VAL A 142 0.66 2.71 -4.79
N GLY A 143 1.89 2.67 -4.28
CA GLY A 143 2.25 3.33 -3.02
C GLY A 143 2.62 4.81 -3.13
N GLY A 144 2.93 5.32 -4.33
CA GLY A 144 3.36 6.71 -4.57
C GLY A 144 4.84 6.90 -4.98
N GLY A 145 5.27 8.13 -5.23
CA GLY A 145 6.70 8.43 -5.44
C GLY A 145 7.34 7.82 -6.71
N SER A 146 6.54 7.34 -7.66
CA SER A 146 6.97 7.10 -9.04
C SER A 146 7.19 8.41 -9.81
N VAL A 147 6.38 9.41 -9.50
CA VAL A 147 6.41 10.75 -10.08
C VAL A 147 6.59 11.81 -9.00
N ARG A 148 6.94 13.03 -9.41
CA ARG A 148 6.97 14.19 -8.52
C ARG A 148 5.58 14.52 -7.99
N ASN A 149 5.54 15.21 -6.85
CA ASN A 149 4.30 15.67 -6.27
C ASN A 149 3.58 16.68 -7.17
N GLU A 150 4.24 17.44 -8.03
CA GLU A 150 3.54 18.43 -8.87
C GLU A 150 2.71 17.76 -9.99
N VAL A 151 2.96 16.48 -10.28
CA VAL A 151 2.23 15.73 -11.30
C VAL A 151 0.79 15.50 -10.83
N ARG A 152 -0.15 16.06 -11.59
CA ARG A 152 -1.59 15.96 -11.30
C ARG A 152 -2.09 14.53 -11.40
N HIS A 153 -1.85 13.90 -12.56
CA HIS A 153 -2.36 12.58 -12.86
C HIS A 153 -1.27 11.51 -12.76
N SER A 154 -1.53 10.47 -11.98
CA SER A 154 -0.63 9.32 -11.81
C SER A 154 -1.41 8.14 -11.28
N LEU A 155 -0.93 6.93 -11.55
CA LEU A 155 -1.55 5.69 -11.06
C LEU A 155 -1.74 5.68 -9.53
N ALA A 156 -0.86 6.34 -8.77
CA ALA A 156 -0.91 6.40 -7.31
C ALA A 156 -2.07 7.22 -6.75
N ARG A 157 -2.75 8.01 -7.59
CA ARG A 157 -3.96 8.75 -7.19
C ARG A 157 -5.15 7.85 -6.97
N ILE A 158 -5.28 6.79 -7.78
CA ILE A 158 -6.38 5.85 -7.70
C ILE A 158 -6.41 5.13 -6.34
N PRO A 159 -5.34 4.43 -5.91
CA PRO A 159 -5.34 3.75 -4.61
C PRO A 159 -5.39 4.73 -3.43
N LEU A 160 -4.91 5.98 -3.61
CA LEU A 160 -5.06 7.01 -2.59
C LEU A 160 -6.54 7.39 -2.41
N ARG A 161 -7.25 7.66 -3.51
CA ARG A 161 -8.68 7.98 -3.48
C ARG A 161 -9.52 6.83 -2.95
N TRP A 162 -9.24 5.61 -3.41
CA TRP A 162 -9.86 4.38 -2.90
C TRP A 162 -9.70 4.27 -1.39
N MET A 163 -8.47 4.37 -0.87
CA MET A 163 -8.23 4.27 0.58
C MET A 163 -8.98 5.34 1.37
N VAL A 164 -9.03 6.57 0.88
CA VAL A 164 -9.80 7.65 1.55
C VAL A 164 -11.28 7.29 1.60
N ARG A 165 -11.88 6.80 0.49
CA ARG A 165 -13.29 6.35 0.49
C ARG A 165 -13.50 5.20 1.48
N GLU A 166 -12.59 4.23 1.53
CA GLU A 166 -12.68 3.12 2.49
C GLU A 166 -12.61 3.57 3.94
N ILE A 167 -11.83 4.61 4.25
CA ILE A 167 -11.79 5.20 5.59
C ILE A 167 -13.14 5.80 5.98
N PHE A 168 -13.81 6.50 5.05
CA PHE A 168 -15.16 7.01 5.28
C PHE A 168 -16.17 5.86 5.40
N LYS A 169 -16.11 4.84 4.52
CA LYS A 169 -17.02 3.67 4.56
C LYS A 169 -16.92 2.91 5.88
N ALA A 170 -15.72 2.83 6.44
CA ALA A 170 -15.47 2.21 7.73
C ALA A 170 -15.87 3.08 8.92
N ASN A 171 -16.26 4.34 8.71
CA ASN A 171 -16.49 5.35 9.75
C ASN A 171 -15.33 5.40 10.79
N ALA A 172 -14.09 5.38 10.30
CA ALA A 172 -12.92 5.19 11.15
C ALA A 172 -12.55 6.39 12.05
N GLY A 173 -13.34 7.48 12.02
CA GLY A 173 -13.10 8.69 12.80
C GLY A 173 -11.88 9.53 12.38
N ILE A 174 -11.22 9.19 11.25
CA ILE A 174 -10.08 9.93 10.73
C ILE A 174 -10.56 11.25 10.12
N ARG A 175 -9.97 12.37 10.58
CA ARG A 175 -10.31 13.71 10.10
C ARG A 175 -9.43 14.11 8.92
N PHE A 176 -10.05 14.54 7.83
CA PHE A 176 -9.38 15.07 6.66
C PHE A 176 -9.56 16.57 6.57
N LEU A 177 -8.57 17.27 6.01
CA LEU A 177 -8.70 18.65 5.60
C LEU A 177 -9.52 18.70 4.28
N PRO A 178 -10.76 19.24 4.27
CA PRO A 178 -11.64 19.15 3.09
C PRO A 178 -11.03 19.76 1.84
N ASN A 179 -10.33 20.90 1.98
CA ASN A 179 -9.68 21.58 0.87
C ASN A 179 -8.58 20.75 0.18
N ARG A 180 -7.98 19.80 0.89
CA ARG A 180 -6.94 18.91 0.34
C ARG A 180 -7.53 17.73 -0.44
N LEU A 181 -8.80 17.38 -0.20
CA LEU A 181 -9.49 16.31 -0.92
C LEU A 181 -9.70 16.67 -2.40
N TYR A 182 -10.07 17.93 -2.69
CA TYR A 182 -10.17 18.41 -4.07
C TYR A 182 -8.84 18.28 -4.83
N ALA A 183 -7.72 18.53 -4.17
CA ALA A 183 -6.38 18.42 -4.78
C ALA A 183 -5.96 16.98 -5.12
N ILE A 184 -6.67 15.97 -4.63
CA ILE A 184 -6.50 14.56 -5.02
C ILE A 184 -7.61 14.09 -5.98
N GLY A 185 -8.54 14.97 -6.35
CA GLY A 185 -9.67 14.67 -7.23
C GLY A 185 -10.82 13.95 -6.52
N LEU A 186 -11.01 14.20 -5.22
CA LEU A 186 -12.20 13.78 -4.47
C LEU A 186 -13.04 15.00 -4.11
N ASN A 187 -14.35 14.90 -4.32
CA ASN A 187 -15.29 15.89 -3.83
C ASN A 187 -15.76 15.48 -2.43
N PRO A 188 -15.54 16.29 -1.38
CA PRO A 188 -15.99 15.99 -0.03
C PRO A 188 -17.49 15.66 0.06
N SER A 189 -18.33 16.25 -0.80
CA SER A 189 -19.78 16.00 -0.79
C SER A 189 -20.17 14.60 -1.24
N THR A 190 -19.27 13.81 -1.83
CA THR A 190 -19.55 12.43 -2.27
C THR A 190 -19.19 11.38 -1.21
N ILE A 191 -18.49 11.79 -0.15
CA ILE A 191 -17.95 10.91 0.89
C ILE A 191 -18.38 11.31 2.32
N TYR A 192 -18.97 12.50 2.48
CA TYR A 192 -19.44 13.01 3.77
C TYR A 192 -20.62 13.99 3.55
N PRO A 193 -21.69 13.98 4.38
CA PRO A 193 -21.88 13.15 5.58
C PRO A 193 -22.17 11.68 5.27
N ASP A 194 -22.85 11.41 4.17
CA ASP A 194 -23.14 10.07 3.68
C ASP A 194 -22.32 9.77 2.42
N ILE A 195 -21.98 8.50 2.22
CA ILE A 195 -21.19 8.07 1.08
C ILE A 195 -22.13 7.77 -0.07
N VAL A 196 -21.94 8.49 -1.16
CA VAL A 196 -22.71 8.31 -2.38
C VAL A 196 -22.03 7.24 -3.24
N ASP A 197 -22.84 6.31 -3.76
CA ASP A 197 -22.37 5.32 -4.72
C ASP A 197 -21.82 6.00 -5.97
N ARG A 198 -20.65 5.55 -6.41
CA ARG A 198 -20.05 6.13 -7.61
C ARG A 198 -20.81 5.68 -8.85
N PRO A 199 -20.95 6.57 -9.86
CA PRO A 199 -21.39 6.13 -11.16
C PRO A 199 -20.43 5.08 -11.74
N GLY A 200 -20.90 4.36 -12.75
CA GLY A 200 -20.08 3.40 -13.47
C GLY A 200 -18.83 4.04 -14.10
N PRO A 201 -17.81 3.22 -14.43
CA PRO A 201 -16.59 3.71 -15.04
C PRO A 201 -16.88 4.40 -16.38
N LEU A 202 -16.22 5.53 -16.64
CA LEU A 202 -16.33 6.21 -17.94
C LEU A 202 -15.80 5.32 -19.08
N PRO A 203 -16.43 5.36 -20.27
CA PRO A 203 -15.92 4.66 -21.42
C PRO A 203 -14.57 5.23 -21.85
N VAL A 204 -13.64 4.35 -22.19
CA VAL A 204 -12.27 4.73 -22.56
C VAL A 204 -12.20 5.36 -23.95
N GLY A 205 -13.10 4.98 -24.85
CA GLY A 205 -13.16 5.53 -26.22
C GLY A 205 -11.85 5.37 -26.99
N GLU A 206 -11.38 6.47 -27.58
CA GLU A 206 -10.12 6.52 -28.34
C GLU A 206 -8.90 6.89 -27.50
N HIS A 207 -9.06 7.03 -26.18
CA HIS A 207 -7.96 7.45 -25.32
C HIS A 207 -6.83 6.41 -25.27
N GLU A 208 -5.60 6.92 -25.22
CA GLU A 208 -4.39 6.11 -25.19
C GLU A 208 -3.65 6.26 -23.85
N ILE A 209 -3.02 5.17 -23.42
CA ILE A 209 -2.11 5.17 -22.28
C ILE A 209 -0.89 6.02 -22.64
N ARG A 210 -0.57 6.98 -21.78
CA ARG A 210 0.56 7.89 -21.94
C ARG A 210 1.89 7.17 -21.72
N GLU A 211 2.91 7.64 -22.42
CA GLU A 211 4.29 7.17 -22.25
C GLU A 211 4.99 7.87 -21.06
N PRO A 212 5.93 7.20 -20.38
CA PRO A 212 6.65 7.79 -19.26
C PRO A 212 7.48 9.02 -19.67
N CYS A 213 7.24 10.16 -19.00
CA CYS A 213 8.05 11.36 -19.22
C CYS A 213 9.20 11.47 -18.21
N ARG A 214 10.43 11.69 -18.69
CA ARG A 214 11.62 11.85 -17.83
C ARG A 214 11.53 13.06 -16.88
N LYS A 215 10.81 14.12 -17.28
CA LYS A 215 10.65 15.34 -16.48
C LYS A 215 9.78 15.13 -15.23
N GLU A 216 8.86 14.17 -15.31
CA GLU A 216 7.91 13.83 -14.23
C GLU A 216 8.52 12.93 -13.15
N LEU A 217 9.68 12.32 -13.44
CA LEU A 217 10.39 11.49 -12.47
C LEU A 217 10.86 12.35 -11.29
N PRO A 218 10.74 11.83 -10.05
CA PRO A 218 11.27 12.50 -8.89
C PRO A 218 12.79 12.63 -9.01
N PHE A 219 13.30 13.81 -8.69
CA PHE A 219 14.74 14.00 -8.55
C PHE A 219 15.23 13.15 -7.39
N ARG A 220 16.12 12.20 -7.66
CA ARG A 220 16.82 11.46 -6.61
C ARG A 220 18.19 12.10 -6.46
N PRO A 221 18.46 12.85 -5.37
CA PRO A 221 19.80 13.34 -5.12
C PRO A 221 20.77 12.15 -5.11
N SER A 222 21.92 12.32 -5.75
CA SER A 222 23.03 11.37 -5.60
C SER A 222 23.38 11.26 -4.11
N ILE A 223 23.74 10.06 -3.65
CA ILE A 223 24.25 9.85 -2.28
C ILE A 223 25.53 10.69 -2.05
N PHE A 224 26.22 11.04 -3.14
CA PHE A 224 27.39 11.92 -3.19
C PHE A 224 27.10 13.33 -3.74
N GLY A 225 25.82 13.65 -3.98
CA GLY A 225 25.39 14.95 -4.48
C GLY A 225 24.97 15.89 -3.34
N PRO A 226 24.91 17.20 -3.59
CA PRO A 226 24.40 18.13 -2.60
C PRO A 226 22.98 17.74 -2.18
N LYS A 227 22.71 17.83 -0.86
CA LYS A 227 21.38 17.61 -0.29
C LYS A 227 20.47 18.74 -0.78
N TYR A 228 19.57 18.45 -1.70
CA TYR A 228 18.51 19.37 -2.09
C TYR A 228 17.38 19.34 -1.06
N PRO A 229 16.69 20.46 -0.81
CA PRO A 229 15.59 20.52 0.13
C PRO A 229 14.54 19.45 -0.20
N THR A 230 14.22 18.65 0.81
CA THR A 230 13.16 17.65 0.79
C THR A 230 11.82 18.37 0.67
N ALA A 231 11.13 18.26 -0.47
CA ALA A 231 9.67 18.31 -0.68
C ALA A 231 8.81 19.44 -0.06
N TRP A 232 9.36 20.36 0.73
CA TRP A 232 8.63 21.44 1.41
C TRP A 232 8.61 22.75 0.60
N ASP A 233 9.40 22.84 -0.47
CA ASP A 233 9.50 24.04 -1.32
C ASP A 233 8.67 23.97 -2.62
N SER A 234 7.80 22.97 -2.77
CA SER A 234 6.85 22.95 -3.88
C SER A 234 5.74 23.96 -3.63
N GLU A 235 5.56 24.92 -4.55
CA GLU A 235 4.38 25.80 -4.63
C GLU A 235 3.11 25.09 -4.16
N PRO A 236 2.30 25.70 -3.27
CA PRO A 236 1.11 25.05 -2.75
C PRO A 236 0.23 24.63 -3.92
N ARG A 237 0.02 23.31 -4.09
CA ARG A 237 -0.99 22.82 -5.04
C ARG A 237 -2.28 23.58 -4.76
N LYS A 238 -2.94 24.06 -5.80
CA LYS A 238 -4.28 24.65 -5.70
C LYS A 238 -5.13 23.73 -4.81
N THR A 239 -5.81 24.30 -3.83
CA THR A 239 -6.68 23.59 -2.89
C THR A 239 -8.10 24.15 -2.98
N GLY A 240 -9.06 23.45 -2.37
CA GLY A 240 -10.46 23.83 -2.42
C GLY A 240 -11.12 23.51 -3.77
N PRO A 241 -12.37 23.96 -3.99
CA PRO A 241 -13.16 23.60 -5.16
C PRO A 241 -12.47 23.91 -6.50
N ALA A 242 -11.72 25.01 -6.58
CA ALA A 242 -10.98 25.40 -7.78
C ALA A 242 -9.84 24.42 -8.16
N ALA A 243 -9.45 23.51 -7.26
CA ALA A 243 -8.49 22.45 -7.55
C ALA A 243 -9.10 21.25 -8.28
N MET A 244 -10.42 21.09 -8.20
CA MET A 244 -11.16 20.03 -8.88
C MET A 244 -11.55 20.52 -10.26
N LEU A 245 -10.84 20.04 -11.28
CA LEU A 245 -11.01 20.49 -12.66
C LEU A 245 -12.16 19.78 -13.38
N ASP A 246 -12.43 18.54 -12.99
CA ASP A 246 -13.47 17.68 -13.57
C ASP A 246 -14.12 16.81 -12.48
N SER A 247 -15.10 15.98 -12.86
CA SER A 247 -15.66 14.96 -11.97
C SER A 247 -14.61 13.89 -11.57
N GLU A 248 -14.88 13.20 -10.46
CA GLU A 248 -14.00 12.13 -9.95
C GLU A 248 -13.72 11.04 -10.99
N GLU A 249 -14.68 10.79 -11.88
CA GLU A 249 -14.54 9.77 -12.93
C GLU A 249 -13.61 10.17 -14.06
N HIS A 250 -13.61 11.45 -14.44
CA HIS A 250 -12.66 11.96 -15.42
C HIS A 250 -11.25 11.97 -14.84
N GLU A 251 -11.11 12.32 -13.54
CA GLU A 251 -9.84 12.22 -12.82
C GLU A 251 -9.34 10.77 -12.77
N GLU A 252 -10.22 9.81 -12.46
CA GLU A 252 -9.89 8.38 -12.48
C GLU A 252 -9.48 7.89 -13.86
N LEU A 253 -10.19 8.26 -14.92
CA LEU A 253 -9.83 7.89 -16.29
C LEU A 253 -8.45 8.44 -16.66
N LYS A 254 -8.18 9.72 -16.38
CA LYS A 254 -6.86 10.35 -16.64
C LYS A 254 -5.74 9.68 -15.84
N ASP A 255 -6.00 9.29 -14.59
CA ASP A 255 -5.05 8.55 -13.76
C ASP A 255 -4.83 7.13 -14.28
N ALA A 256 -5.89 6.44 -14.71
CA ALA A 256 -5.84 5.08 -15.25
C ALA A 256 -5.03 4.99 -16.56
N LEU A 257 -4.96 6.10 -17.31
CA LEU A 257 -4.18 6.24 -18.54
C LEU A 257 -2.76 6.76 -18.32
N SER A 258 -2.36 7.03 -17.07
CA SER A 258 -1.01 7.50 -16.75
C SER A 258 0.06 6.41 -16.98
N PRO A 259 1.33 6.77 -17.22
CA PRO A 259 2.38 5.78 -17.47
C PRO A 259 2.69 4.92 -16.23
N ILE A 260 3.17 3.68 -16.48
CA ILE A 260 3.75 2.80 -15.45
C ILE A 260 5.25 3.08 -15.35
N TYR A 261 5.75 3.28 -14.13
CA TYR A 261 7.17 3.54 -13.90
C TYR A 261 7.88 2.28 -13.37
N ASP A 262 8.02 1.29 -14.26
CA ASP A 262 8.70 0.03 -13.94
C ASP A 262 10.20 0.25 -13.70
N ARG A 263 10.61 0.19 -12.43
CA ARG A 263 12.02 0.38 -12.04
C ARG A 263 12.95 -0.65 -12.66
N MET A 264 12.48 -1.86 -12.95
CA MET A 264 13.29 -2.90 -13.60
C MET A 264 13.61 -2.52 -15.04
N SER A 265 12.68 -1.88 -15.74
CA SER A 265 12.89 -1.35 -17.09
C SER A 265 13.72 -0.06 -17.09
N ILE A 266 13.47 0.83 -16.12
CA ILE A 266 14.15 2.14 -16.03
C ILE A 266 15.61 1.99 -15.59
N ARG A 267 15.92 1.05 -14.68
CA ARG A 267 17.26 0.86 -14.11
C ARG A 267 17.75 -0.56 -14.36
N LYS A 268 18.53 -0.74 -15.43
CA LYS A 268 19.05 -2.04 -15.88
C LYS A 268 19.84 -2.82 -14.80
N TRP A 269 20.47 -2.15 -13.83
CA TRP A 269 21.18 -2.83 -12.74
C TRP A 269 20.29 -3.66 -11.81
N TRP A 270 18.96 -3.43 -11.78
CA TRP A 270 18.05 -4.31 -11.02
C TRP A 270 18.08 -5.75 -11.53
N TRP A 271 18.40 -5.98 -12.82
CA TRP A 271 18.57 -7.32 -13.36
C TRP A 271 19.70 -8.09 -12.68
N ILE A 272 20.73 -7.41 -12.16
CA ILE A 272 21.80 -8.07 -11.40
C ILE A 272 21.20 -8.77 -10.18
N LEU A 273 20.23 -8.16 -9.49
CA LEU A 273 19.59 -8.78 -8.32
C LEU A 273 18.68 -9.95 -8.67
N GLU A 274 18.18 -10.02 -9.92
CA GLU A 274 17.35 -11.13 -10.40
C GLU A 274 18.17 -12.41 -10.65
N TYR A 275 19.48 -12.26 -10.87
CA TYR A 275 20.47 -13.33 -10.97
C TYR A 275 21.14 -13.67 -9.63
N ILE A 276 20.71 -13.08 -8.52
CA ILE A 276 21.14 -13.51 -7.19
C ILE A 276 20.19 -14.60 -6.71
N PRO A 277 20.70 -15.76 -6.25
CA PRO A 277 19.86 -16.80 -5.70
C PRO A 277 19.26 -16.29 -4.37
N LEU A 278 17.94 -16.16 -4.33
CA LEU A 278 17.19 -15.69 -3.16
C LEU A 278 16.23 -16.78 -2.67
N PRO A 279 15.91 -16.82 -1.37
CA PRO A 279 14.85 -17.68 -0.86
C PRO A 279 13.51 -17.20 -1.41
N LEU A 280 12.99 -17.89 -2.44
CA LEU A 280 11.73 -17.54 -3.10
C LEU A 280 10.62 -18.47 -2.60
N ARG A 281 9.48 -17.88 -2.23
CA ARG A 281 8.26 -18.62 -1.91
C ARG A 281 7.64 -19.15 -3.20
N ARG A 282 7.48 -20.47 -3.31
CA ARG A 282 6.74 -21.13 -4.37
C ARG A 282 5.54 -21.85 -3.80
N ILE A 283 4.37 -21.56 -4.35
CA ILE A 283 3.13 -22.24 -3.95
C ILE A 283 2.80 -23.28 -5.02
N ARG A 284 2.92 -24.56 -4.66
CA ARG A 284 2.57 -25.70 -5.53
C ARG A 284 1.51 -26.52 -4.80
N ASN A 285 0.39 -26.80 -5.47
CA ASN A 285 -0.72 -27.60 -4.92
C ASN A 285 -1.20 -27.11 -3.53
N GLY A 286 -1.33 -25.79 -3.34
CA GLY A 286 -1.76 -25.20 -2.07
C GLY A 286 -0.70 -25.15 -0.96
N GLN A 287 0.44 -25.84 -1.10
CA GLN A 287 1.53 -25.77 -0.12
C GLN A 287 2.58 -24.74 -0.52
N SER A 288 2.93 -23.84 0.40
CA SER A 288 4.01 -22.87 0.18
C SER A 288 5.35 -23.43 0.67
N THR A 289 6.30 -23.56 -0.25
CA THR A 289 7.69 -23.97 0.05
C THR A 289 8.63 -22.81 -0.25
N ILE A 290 9.64 -22.60 0.60
CA ILE A 290 10.70 -21.63 0.34
C ILE A 290 11.85 -22.41 -0.30
N ARG A 291 12.25 -22.02 -1.51
CA ARG A 291 13.40 -22.63 -2.21
C ARG A 291 14.33 -21.54 -2.69
N LEU A 292 15.62 -21.80 -2.57
CA LEU A 292 16.65 -20.94 -3.14
C LEU A 292 16.58 -20.99 -4.67
N GLY A 293 16.56 -19.84 -5.33
CA GLY A 293 16.59 -19.77 -6.78
C GLY A 293 16.58 -18.35 -7.33
N PHE A 294 16.73 -18.25 -8.64
CA PHE A 294 16.69 -16.99 -9.37
C PHE A 294 15.24 -16.61 -9.71
N ASN A 295 14.93 -15.32 -9.58
CA ASN A 295 13.58 -14.81 -9.87
C ASN A 295 13.39 -14.52 -11.35
N LEU A 296 14.44 -14.08 -12.07
CA LEU A 296 14.45 -13.88 -13.52
C LEU A 296 13.29 -13.01 -14.05
N GLY A 297 12.86 -12.01 -13.27
CA GLY A 297 11.76 -11.12 -13.63
C GLY A 297 10.39 -11.81 -13.72
N LYS A 298 10.24 -12.96 -13.06
CA LYS A 298 8.97 -13.69 -13.00
C LYS A 298 7.86 -12.84 -12.41
N PRO A 299 6.62 -13.04 -12.89
CA PRO A 299 5.47 -12.37 -12.34
C PRO A 299 5.22 -12.82 -10.89
N ARG A 300 4.65 -11.93 -10.08
CA ARG A 300 4.19 -12.28 -8.75
C ARG A 300 2.82 -12.96 -8.82
N LEU A 301 2.59 -13.89 -7.91
CA LEU A 301 1.29 -14.50 -7.73
C LEU A 301 0.42 -13.59 -6.86
N VAL A 302 -0.78 -13.29 -7.33
CA VAL A 302 -1.77 -12.52 -6.55
C VAL A 302 -2.93 -13.44 -6.21
N GLU A 303 -3.19 -13.58 -4.91
CA GLU A 303 -4.27 -14.44 -4.39
C GLU A 303 -5.62 -13.72 -4.35
N SER A 304 -5.64 -12.39 -4.26
CA SER A 304 -6.89 -11.62 -4.34
C SER A 304 -7.49 -11.66 -5.74
N GLN A 305 -8.81 -11.77 -5.78
CA GLN A 305 -9.63 -11.78 -6.99
C GLN A 305 -10.23 -10.39 -7.30
N ASN A 306 -10.15 -9.45 -6.35
CA ASN A 306 -10.71 -8.12 -6.50
C ASN A 306 -9.72 -7.21 -7.26
N LEU A 307 -10.11 -6.77 -8.45
CA LEU A 307 -9.39 -5.79 -9.26
C LEU A 307 -10.14 -4.47 -9.21
N HIS A 308 -9.44 -3.37 -9.03
CA HIS A 308 -10.08 -2.05 -9.13
C HIS A 308 -10.57 -1.80 -10.57
N ARG A 309 -11.73 -1.16 -10.74
CA ARG A 309 -12.35 -0.89 -12.06
C ARG A 309 -11.44 -0.16 -13.05
N SER A 310 -10.53 0.67 -12.54
CA SER A 310 -9.52 1.36 -13.36
C SER A 310 -8.56 0.41 -14.10
N VAL A 311 -8.37 -0.81 -13.60
CA VAL A 311 -7.58 -1.85 -14.30
C VAL A 311 -8.28 -2.23 -15.59
N LYS A 312 -9.61 -2.36 -15.57
CA LYS A 312 -10.42 -2.64 -16.75
C LYS A 312 -10.31 -1.51 -17.77
N MET A 313 -10.48 -0.26 -17.32
CA MET A 313 -10.29 0.93 -18.18
C MET A 313 -8.93 0.88 -18.89
N ARG A 314 -7.87 0.56 -18.14
CA ARG A 314 -6.52 0.48 -18.69
C ARG A 314 -6.35 -0.67 -19.69
N MET A 315 -6.98 -1.82 -19.47
CA MET A 315 -6.94 -2.97 -20.38
C MET A 315 -7.68 -2.71 -21.70
N GLU A 316 -8.72 -1.86 -21.65
CA GLU A 316 -9.51 -1.46 -22.82
C GLU A 316 -8.82 -0.35 -23.64
N ALA A 317 -7.99 0.48 -22.99
CA ALA A 317 -7.26 1.57 -23.61
C ALA A 317 -6.25 1.10 -24.69
N LYS A 318 -6.06 1.95 -25.71
CA LYS A 318 -4.98 1.78 -26.68
C LYS A 318 -3.64 2.10 -26.03
N HIS A 319 -2.60 1.42 -26.46
CA HIS A 319 -1.23 1.68 -26.02
C HIS A 319 -0.28 1.35 -27.16
N LYS A 320 0.83 2.08 -27.24
CA LYS A 320 1.78 2.05 -28.36
C LYS A 320 2.28 0.64 -28.69
N TYR A 321 2.41 -0.21 -27.67
CA TYR A 321 2.93 -1.58 -27.78
C TYR A 321 1.81 -2.64 -27.77
N GLY A 322 0.58 -2.25 -28.09
CA GLY A 322 -0.61 -3.09 -27.98
C GLY A 322 -1.30 -2.96 -26.62
N LYS A 323 -2.42 -3.67 -26.43
CA LYS A 323 -3.26 -3.58 -25.23
C LYS A 323 -2.50 -3.91 -23.96
N TYR A 324 -2.76 -3.16 -22.90
CA TYR A 324 -2.21 -3.43 -21.57
C TYR A 324 -2.69 -4.78 -21.05
N LYS A 325 -1.74 -5.56 -20.52
CA LYS A 325 -2.01 -6.80 -19.78
C LYS A 325 -1.26 -6.72 -18.45
N PRO A 326 -1.95 -6.86 -17.31
CA PRO A 326 -1.30 -6.97 -16.01
C PRO A 326 -0.21 -8.03 -16.01
N LYS A 327 0.94 -7.72 -15.39
CA LYS A 327 2.04 -8.71 -15.34
C LYS A 327 1.81 -9.81 -14.30
N ALA A 328 1.00 -9.58 -13.27
CA ALA A 328 0.72 -10.57 -12.23
C ALA A 328 -0.01 -11.81 -12.76
N GLU A 329 0.24 -12.94 -12.12
CA GLU A 329 -0.53 -14.17 -12.33
C GLU A 329 -1.68 -14.26 -11.32
N PHE A 330 -2.88 -14.54 -11.82
CA PHE A 330 -4.10 -14.65 -11.00
C PHE A 330 -4.49 -16.12 -10.78
N ARG A 331 -5.06 -16.42 -9.61
CA ARG A 331 -5.71 -17.70 -9.31
C ARG A 331 -7.21 -17.51 -9.17
N GLY A 332 -7.95 -17.85 -10.22
CA GLY A 332 -9.41 -17.84 -10.24
C GLY A 332 -10.02 -16.70 -11.06
N LYS A 333 -11.33 -16.56 -10.96
CA LYS A 333 -12.11 -15.55 -11.70
C LYS A 333 -11.92 -14.19 -11.03
N GLN A 334 -11.68 -13.17 -11.85
CA GLN A 334 -11.51 -11.79 -11.39
C GLN A 334 -12.86 -11.09 -11.23
N THR A 335 -13.01 -10.31 -10.16
CA THR A 335 -14.13 -9.42 -9.89
C THR A 335 -13.64 -7.98 -9.95
N TYR A 336 -14.42 -7.10 -10.57
CA TYR A 336 -14.08 -5.67 -10.63
C TYR A 336 -14.83 -4.93 -9.53
N VAL A 337 -14.10 -4.18 -8.71
CA VAL A 337 -14.61 -3.43 -7.56
C VAL A 337 -14.29 -1.93 -7.69
N ASP A 338 -14.97 -1.14 -6.86
CA ASP A 338 -14.81 0.31 -6.77
C ASP A 338 -14.32 0.77 -5.39
#